data_AF-A0A815P7R8-F1
#
_entry.id   AF-A0A815P7R8-F1
#
_cell.length_a   1.000
_cell.length_b   1.000
_cell.length_c   1.000
_cell.angle_alpha   90.00
_cell.angle_beta   90.00
_cell.angle_gamma   90.00
#
_symmetry.space_group_name_H-M   'P 1'
#
loop_
_entity.id
_entity.type
_entity.pdbx_description
1 polymer ?
#
loop_
_entity_poly.entity_id
_entity_poly.type
_entity_poly.pdbx_seq_one_letter_code
_entity_poly.pdbx_strand_id
1 'polypeptide(L)'
;GTDQIFAKFYFSFLKNDQFHISTNNASWAIILYWFSYSMGRLIFAILSIFLPVYICLTISWCGCLILAIIWNIYVWGFGLTITGLFILGGLTGLIIAPLFPLSFAWFTQNLNVITPLLAALLCACGLGSLVLQKIAGILMDVNQNHFPTLLTGSIIITMILYIISNVIIVFHKRNIKTRRNSLIDKEEEQQQQNMDDYLKDYNNIRKNSIILSF
;
A
#
# COMPACT_ATOMS: atom_id res chain seq x y z
N GLY A 1 -0.13 -3.03 -12.04
CA GLY A 1 0.72 -2.26 -12.97
C GLY A 1 2.10 -2.89 -13.06
N THR A 2 2.89 -2.81 -11.98
CA THR A 2 4.26 -3.35 -11.89
C THR A 2 4.36 -4.85 -12.18
N ASP A 3 3.32 -5.63 -11.87
CA ASP A 3 3.20 -7.06 -12.14
C ASP A 3 3.16 -7.39 -13.64
N GLN A 4 2.34 -6.69 -14.43
CA GLN A 4 2.29 -6.89 -15.88
C GLN A 4 3.59 -6.48 -16.58
N ILE A 5 4.21 -5.41 -16.07
CA ILE A 5 5.50 -4.89 -16.53
C ILE A 5 6.58 -5.93 -16.27
N PHE A 6 6.64 -6.44 -15.03
CA PHE A 6 7.58 -7.48 -14.66
C PHE A 6 7.44 -8.69 -15.58
N ALA A 7 6.24 -9.22 -15.83
CA ALA A 7 6.07 -10.38 -16.71
C ALA A 7 6.61 -10.12 -18.14
N LYS A 8 6.28 -8.97 -18.75
CA LYS A 8 6.74 -8.64 -20.11
C LYS A 8 8.26 -8.51 -20.18
N PHE A 9 8.86 -7.78 -19.24
CA PHE A 9 10.30 -7.54 -19.25
C PHE A 9 11.10 -8.74 -18.74
N TYR A 10 10.54 -9.55 -17.85
CA TYR A 10 11.13 -10.82 -17.43
C TYR A 10 11.24 -11.78 -18.61
N PHE A 11 10.22 -11.88 -19.48
CA PHE A 11 10.31 -12.68 -20.70
C PHE A 11 11.44 -12.18 -21.63
N SER A 12 11.50 -10.86 -21.86
CA SER A 12 12.58 -10.27 -22.67
C SER A 12 13.96 -10.47 -22.05
N PHE A 13 14.07 -10.35 -20.72
CA PHE A 13 15.30 -10.56 -19.97
C PHE A 13 15.77 -12.01 -20.03
N LEU A 14 14.87 -12.99 -19.94
CA LEU A 14 15.21 -14.41 -20.12
C LEU A 14 15.71 -14.70 -21.53
N LYS A 15 15.15 -14.02 -22.53
CA LYS A 15 15.57 -14.12 -23.93
C LYS A 15 16.84 -13.34 -24.28
N ASN A 16 17.46 -12.66 -23.31
CA ASN A 16 18.74 -11.99 -23.53
C ASN A 16 19.77 -12.99 -24.05
N ASP A 17 20.59 -12.54 -25.00
CA ASP A 17 21.67 -13.33 -25.62
C ASP A 17 22.65 -13.89 -24.58
N GLN A 18 22.75 -13.26 -23.39
CA GLN A 18 23.59 -13.73 -22.28
C GLN A 18 23.14 -15.06 -21.67
N PHE A 19 21.86 -15.44 -21.77
CA PHE A 19 21.34 -16.65 -21.11
C PHE A 19 21.02 -17.79 -22.07
N HIS A 20 20.99 -17.51 -23.38
CA HIS A 20 20.68 -18.48 -24.45
C HIS A 20 19.42 -19.35 -24.16
N ILE A 21 18.45 -18.80 -23.44
CA ILE A 21 17.25 -19.56 -23.05
C ILE A 21 16.33 -19.66 -24.27
N SER A 22 15.89 -20.89 -24.56
CA SER A 22 14.93 -21.12 -25.65
C SER A 22 13.61 -20.40 -25.36
N THR A 23 12.91 -20.00 -26.42
CA THR A 23 11.61 -19.33 -26.28
C THR A 23 10.62 -20.20 -25.48
N ASN A 24 10.68 -21.53 -25.65
CA ASN A 24 9.85 -22.46 -24.88
C ASN A 24 10.12 -22.38 -23.37
N ASN A 25 11.38 -22.37 -22.96
CA ASN A 25 11.74 -22.27 -21.53
C ASN A 25 11.34 -20.91 -20.96
N ALA A 26 11.53 -19.82 -21.70
CA ALA A 26 11.09 -18.49 -21.28
C ALA A 26 9.55 -18.43 -21.09
N SER A 27 8.79 -19.07 -21.99
CA SER A 27 7.33 -19.21 -21.83
C SER A 27 6.94 -20.00 -20.58
N TRP A 28 7.62 -21.10 -20.28
CA TRP A 28 7.41 -21.86 -19.05
C TRP A 28 7.67 -21.05 -17.79
N ALA A 29 8.72 -20.23 -17.78
CA ALA A 29 9.01 -19.33 -16.66
C ALA A 29 7.89 -18.30 -16.44
N ILE A 30 7.29 -17.78 -17.51
CA ILE A 30 6.15 -16.86 -17.45
C ILE A 30 4.88 -17.57 -16.96
N ILE A 31 4.62 -18.80 -17.42
CA ILE A 31 3.51 -19.62 -16.91
C ILE A 31 3.68 -19.85 -15.41
N LEU A 32 4.88 -20.23 -14.97
CA LEU A 32 5.19 -20.42 -13.56
C LEU A 32 5.01 -19.13 -12.75
N TYR A 33 5.42 -17.98 -13.30
CA TYR A 33 5.19 -16.67 -12.68
C TYR A 33 3.69 -16.41 -12.45
N TRP A 34 2.85 -16.56 -13.47
CA TRP A 34 1.41 -16.29 -13.35
C TRP A 34 0.67 -17.29 -12.48
N PHE A 35 1.10 -18.56 -12.52
CA PHE A 35 0.61 -19.59 -11.61
C PHE A 35 0.94 -19.25 -10.15
N SER A 36 2.21 -18.94 -9.87
CA SER A 36 2.67 -18.53 -8.53
C SER A 36 2.00 -17.25 -8.07
N TYR A 37 1.75 -16.32 -8.98
CA TYR A 37 1.01 -15.08 -8.71
C TYR A 37 -0.43 -15.37 -8.28
N SER A 38 -1.11 -16.29 -8.97
CA SER A 38 -2.47 -16.69 -8.59
C SER A 38 -2.49 -17.37 -7.21
N MET A 39 -1.52 -18.25 -6.94
CA MET A 39 -1.36 -18.88 -5.63
C MET A 39 -1.06 -17.87 -4.51
N GLY A 40 -0.19 -16.89 -4.76
CA GLY A 40 0.13 -15.84 -3.81
C GLY A 40 -1.11 -15.05 -3.36
N ARG A 41 -2.01 -14.72 -4.31
CA ARG A 41 -3.29 -14.09 -3.99
C ARG A 41 -4.16 -14.97 -3.08
N LEU A 42 -4.25 -16.27 -3.38
CA LEU A 42 -5.06 -17.20 -2.60
C LEU A 42 -4.52 -17.36 -1.18
N ILE A 43 -3.20 -17.53 -1.03
CA ILE A 43 -2.54 -17.65 0.28
C ILE A 43 -2.81 -16.42 1.13
N PHE A 44 -2.60 -15.22 0.58
CA PHE A 44 -2.82 -13.99 1.34
C PHE A 44 -4.29 -13.67 1.58
N ALA A 45 -5.19 -14.10 0.69
CA ALA A 45 -6.62 -14.02 0.95
C ALA A 45 -7.00 -14.87 2.17
N ILE A 46 -6.49 -16.10 2.28
CA ILE A 46 -6.71 -16.95 3.46
C ILE A 46 -6.05 -16.33 4.70
N LEU A 47 -4.80 -15.86 4.60
CA LEU A 47 -4.13 -15.20 5.72
C LEU A 47 -4.88 -13.97 6.22
N SER A 48 -5.53 -13.21 5.33
CA SER A 48 -6.32 -12.03 5.70
C SER A 48 -7.58 -12.34 6.51
N ILE A 49 -8.00 -13.61 6.59
CA ILE A 49 -9.07 -14.06 7.49
C ILE A 49 -8.56 -14.09 8.94
N PHE A 50 -7.29 -14.47 9.14
CA PHE A 50 -6.69 -14.66 10.46
C PHE A 50 -5.89 -13.44 10.93
N LEU A 51 -5.35 -12.66 10.00
CA LEU A 51 -4.50 -11.51 10.27
C LEU A 51 -5.12 -10.24 9.71
N PRO A 52 -4.98 -9.09 10.41
CA PRO A 52 -5.45 -7.82 9.89
C PRO A 52 -4.70 -7.43 8.61
N VAL A 53 -5.42 -6.77 7.69
CA VAL A 53 -4.93 -6.43 6.34
C VAL A 53 -3.61 -5.66 6.37
N TYR A 54 -3.42 -4.75 7.33
CA TYR A 54 -2.20 -3.96 7.44
C TYR A 54 -0.95 -4.82 7.74
N ILE A 55 -1.07 -5.90 8.52
CA ILE A 55 0.05 -6.82 8.81
C ILE A 55 0.40 -7.58 7.53
N CYS A 56 -0.61 -8.12 6.85
CA CYS A 56 -0.42 -8.84 5.58
C CYS A 56 0.25 -7.95 4.54
N LEU A 57 -0.18 -6.68 4.44
CA LEU A 57 0.39 -5.72 3.49
C LEU A 57 1.85 -5.40 3.83
N THR A 58 2.18 -5.16 5.11
CA THR A 58 3.57 -4.94 5.55
C THR A 58 4.46 -6.16 5.28
N ILE A 59 3.98 -7.38 5.56
CA ILE A 59 4.71 -8.62 5.27
C ILE A 59 5.01 -8.72 3.77
N SER A 60 4.03 -8.44 2.91
CA SER A 60 4.22 -8.46 1.45
C SER A 60 5.24 -7.42 0.98
N TRP A 61 5.21 -6.19 1.52
CA TRP A 61 6.23 -5.17 1.22
C TRP A 61 7.63 -5.57 1.66
N CYS A 62 7.78 -6.10 2.87
CA CYS A 62 9.07 -6.63 3.35
C CYS A 62 9.57 -7.78 2.46
N GLY A 63 8.67 -8.70 2.07
CA GLY A 63 8.99 -9.78 1.14
C GLY A 63 9.47 -9.24 -0.21
N CYS A 64 8.81 -8.21 -0.76
CA CYS A 64 9.22 -7.59 -2.02
C CYS A 64 10.62 -6.97 -1.93
N LEU A 65 10.92 -6.30 -0.81
CA LEU A 65 12.23 -5.67 -0.59
C LEU A 65 13.33 -6.72 -0.48
N ILE A 66 13.12 -7.78 0.32
CA ILE A 66 14.06 -8.90 0.44
C ILE A 66 14.30 -9.52 -0.94
N LEU A 67 13.23 -9.77 -1.69
CA LEU A 67 13.33 -10.37 -3.00
C LEU A 67 14.06 -9.47 -4.00
N ALA A 68 13.84 -8.16 -3.95
CA ALA A 68 14.56 -7.18 -4.77
C ALA A 68 16.07 -7.20 -4.48
N ILE A 69 16.47 -7.29 -3.21
CA ILE A 69 17.87 -7.43 -2.82
C ILE A 69 18.47 -8.72 -3.39
N ILE A 70 17.77 -9.86 -3.22
CA ILE A 70 18.20 -11.15 -3.75
C ILE A 70 18.39 -11.09 -5.26
N TRP A 71 17.44 -10.48 -5.98
CA TRP A 71 17.55 -10.26 -7.43
C TRP A 71 18.84 -9.52 -7.82
N ASN A 72 19.17 -8.41 -7.15
CA ASN A 72 20.42 -7.68 -7.47
C ASN A 72 21.68 -8.50 -7.13
N ILE A 73 21.69 -9.20 -5.99
CA ILE A 73 22.83 -10.04 -5.61
C ILE A 73 23.08 -11.12 -6.66
N TYR A 74 22.02 -11.78 -7.14
CA TYR A 74 22.16 -12.84 -8.14
C TYR A 74 22.57 -12.31 -9.52
N VAL A 75 22.04 -11.16 -9.94
CA VAL A 75 22.36 -10.58 -11.26
C VAL A 75 23.76 -10.00 -11.30
N TRP A 76 24.20 -9.31 -10.23
CA TRP A 76 25.48 -8.60 -10.21
C TRP A 76 26.63 -9.36 -9.54
N GLY A 77 26.34 -10.29 -8.62
CA GLY A 77 27.34 -10.94 -7.78
C GLY A 77 27.73 -12.36 -8.20
N PHE A 78 26.76 -13.24 -8.43
CA PHE A 78 27.02 -14.68 -8.57
C PHE A 78 26.87 -15.21 -10.00
N GLY A 79 26.26 -14.44 -10.90
CA GLY A 79 25.88 -14.92 -12.22
C GLY A 79 24.59 -15.77 -12.16
N LEU A 80 23.70 -15.57 -13.12
CA LEU A 80 22.36 -16.17 -13.11
C LEU A 80 22.40 -17.58 -13.69
N THR A 81 21.98 -18.56 -12.90
CA THR A 81 21.62 -19.89 -13.42
C THR A 81 20.18 -19.88 -13.92
N ILE A 82 19.88 -20.71 -14.93
CA ILE A 82 18.53 -20.86 -15.47
C ILE A 82 17.54 -21.25 -14.36
N THR A 83 17.90 -22.21 -13.51
CA THR A 83 17.06 -22.65 -12.39
C THR A 83 16.81 -21.52 -11.39
N GLY A 84 17.83 -20.72 -11.07
CA GLY A 84 17.71 -19.56 -10.19
C GLY A 84 16.74 -18.52 -10.74
N LEU A 85 16.79 -18.26 -12.05
CA LEU A 85 15.85 -17.35 -12.73
C LEU A 85 14.40 -17.80 -12.59
N PHE A 86 14.11 -19.10 -12.76
CA PHE A 86 12.77 -19.65 -12.62
C PHE A 86 12.25 -19.53 -11.17
N ILE A 87 13.08 -19.88 -10.19
CA ILE A 87 12.72 -19.81 -8.78
C ILE A 87 12.47 -18.35 -8.38
N LEU A 88 13.36 -17.43 -8.76
CA LEU A 88 13.21 -16.01 -8.46
C LEU A 88 11.98 -15.42 -9.14
N GLY A 89 11.73 -15.78 -10.41
CA GLY A 89 10.52 -15.37 -11.13
C GLY A 89 9.24 -15.85 -10.43
N GLY A 90 9.17 -17.14 -10.06
CA GLY A 90 8.04 -17.71 -9.32
C GLY A 90 7.80 -17.03 -7.97
N LEU A 91 8.87 -16.84 -7.18
CA LEU A 91 8.81 -16.13 -5.90
C LEU A 91 8.35 -14.66 -6.08
N THR A 92 8.80 -13.99 -7.14
CA THR A 92 8.33 -12.63 -7.47
C THR A 92 6.83 -12.61 -7.71
N GLY A 93 6.33 -13.57 -8.49
CA GLY A 93 4.89 -13.73 -8.71
C GLY A 93 4.14 -13.89 -7.39
N LEU A 94 4.58 -14.83 -6.55
CA LEU A 94 3.93 -15.16 -5.28
C LEU A 94 3.87 -13.98 -4.30
N ILE A 95 4.96 -13.19 -4.19
CA ILE A 95 5.07 -12.12 -3.20
C ILE A 95 4.43 -10.80 -3.66
N ILE A 96 4.51 -10.47 -4.96
CA ILE A 96 3.91 -9.24 -5.53
C ILE A 96 2.39 -9.37 -5.67
N ALA A 97 1.91 -10.57 -5.98
CA ALA A 97 0.51 -10.90 -6.18
C ALA A 97 -0.51 -10.25 -5.21
N PRO A 98 -0.32 -10.33 -3.89
CA PRO A 98 -1.28 -9.82 -2.93
C PRO A 98 -1.21 -8.31 -2.73
N LEU A 99 -0.17 -7.61 -3.22
CA LEU A 99 -0.01 -6.17 -2.97
C LEU A 99 -1.22 -5.36 -3.45
N PHE A 100 -1.72 -5.65 -4.65
CA PHE A 100 -2.87 -4.93 -5.21
C PHE A 100 -4.15 -5.14 -4.40
N PRO A 101 -4.65 -6.38 -4.20
CA PRO A 101 -5.88 -6.59 -3.43
C PRO A 101 -5.75 -6.17 -1.96
N LEU A 102 -4.59 -6.34 -1.32
CA LEU A 102 -4.39 -5.90 0.07
C LEU A 102 -4.35 -4.37 0.20
N SER A 103 -3.68 -3.68 -0.74
CA SER A 103 -3.66 -2.20 -0.75
C SER A 103 -5.06 -1.66 -0.96
N PHE A 104 -5.83 -2.29 -1.85
CA PHE A 104 -7.22 -1.95 -2.11
C PHE A 104 -8.10 -2.16 -0.86
N ALA A 105 -8.00 -3.33 -0.23
CA ALA A 105 -8.73 -3.62 1.00
C ALA A 105 -8.40 -2.64 2.13
N TRP A 106 -7.12 -2.31 2.31
CA TRP A 106 -6.68 -1.33 3.30
C TRP A 106 -7.21 0.08 3.00
N PHE A 107 -7.21 0.48 1.72
CA PHE A 107 -7.75 1.77 1.28
C PHE A 107 -9.26 1.89 1.56
N THR A 108 -10.03 0.85 1.21
CA THR A 108 -11.48 0.79 1.46
C THR A 108 -11.83 0.77 2.96
N GLN A 109 -11.00 0.19 3.80
CA GLN A 109 -11.21 0.18 5.25
C GLN A 109 -10.90 1.53 5.92
N ASN A 110 -9.96 2.32 5.39
CA ASN A 110 -9.50 3.56 6.03
C ASN A 110 -10.13 4.83 5.45
N LEU A 111 -10.64 4.78 4.23
CA LEU A 111 -11.32 5.90 3.59
C LEU A 111 -12.76 5.50 3.30
N ASN A 112 -13.71 6.41 3.51
CA ASN A 112 -15.05 6.25 2.93
C ASN A 112 -14.91 6.46 1.43
N VAL A 113 -14.54 5.39 0.72
CA VAL A 113 -14.22 5.45 -0.71
C VAL A 113 -15.48 5.69 -1.49
N ILE A 114 -15.62 6.90 -2.02
CA ILE A 114 -16.62 7.23 -3.02
C ILE A 114 -16.12 6.64 -4.35
N THR A 115 -17.00 5.98 -5.12
CA THR A 115 -16.70 5.35 -6.42
C THR A 115 -15.83 6.19 -7.38
N PRO A 116 -15.99 7.54 -7.48
CA PRO A 116 -15.13 8.37 -8.33
C PRO A 116 -13.66 8.43 -7.88
N LEU A 117 -13.39 8.40 -6.57
CA LEU A 117 -12.02 8.39 -6.04
C LEU A 117 -11.31 7.09 -6.42
N LEU A 118 -12.05 5.99 -6.41
CA LEU A 118 -11.54 4.69 -6.85
C LEU A 118 -11.22 4.67 -8.34
N ALA A 119 -12.10 5.25 -9.16
CA ALA A 119 -11.87 5.38 -10.60
C ALA A 119 -10.61 6.22 -10.88
N ALA A 120 -10.45 7.35 -10.18
CA ALA A 120 -9.26 8.18 -10.30
C ALA A 120 -7.97 7.43 -9.91
N LEU A 121 -8.02 6.65 -8.82
CA LEU A 121 -6.89 5.82 -8.38
C LEU A 121 -6.50 4.78 -9.43
N LEU A 122 -7.48 4.08 -10.01
CA LEU A 122 -7.23 3.07 -11.05
C LEU A 122 -6.68 3.70 -12.33
N CYS A 123 -7.19 4.87 -12.73
CA CYS A 123 -6.63 5.64 -13.85
C CYS A 123 -5.17 6.04 -13.60
N ALA A 124 -4.85 6.51 -12.39
CA ALA A 124 -3.48 6.84 -12.00
C ALA A 124 -2.56 5.61 -12.03
N CYS A 125 -3.03 4.43 -11.60
CA CYS A 125 -2.29 3.18 -11.73
C CYS A 125 -2.01 2.82 -13.19
N GLY A 126 -2.98 3.02 -14.08
CA GLY A 126 -2.83 2.84 -15.52
C GLY A 126 -1.74 3.75 -16.10
N LEU A 127 -1.84 5.06 -15.84
CA LEU A 127 -0.84 6.04 -16.30
C LEU A 127 0.57 5.76 -15.76
N GLY A 128 0.69 5.45 -14.47
CA GLY A 128 1.97 5.07 -13.87
C GLY A 128 2.59 3.84 -14.53
N SER A 129 1.75 2.86 -14.93
CA SER A 129 2.23 1.68 -15.64
C SER A 129 2.75 2.00 -17.05
N LEU A 130 2.19 2.98 -17.75
CA LEU A 130 2.67 3.41 -19.06
C LEU A 130 4.01 4.13 -18.97
N VAL A 131 4.14 5.05 -18.00
CA VAL A 131 5.41 5.76 -17.74
C VAL A 131 6.51 4.78 -17.35
N LEU A 132 6.21 3.85 -16.44
CA LEU A 132 7.18 2.85 -16.01
C LEU A 132 7.58 1.90 -17.16
N GLN A 133 6.65 1.52 -18.05
CA GLN A 133 6.98 0.73 -19.25
C GLN A 133 7.95 1.47 -20.18
N LYS A 134 7.75 2.77 -20.38
CA LYS A 134 8.64 3.59 -21.21
C LYS A 134 10.05 3.67 -20.61
N ILE A 135 10.14 3.94 -19.30
CA ILE A 135 11.43 3.99 -18.59
C ILE A 135 12.13 2.63 -18.65
N ALA A 136 11.38 1.55 -18.44
CA ALA A 136 11.90 0.19 -18.52
C ALA A 136 12.47 -0.15 -19.90
N GLY A 137 11.76 0.21 -20.98
CA GLY A 137 12.22 0.01 -22.34
C GLY A 137 13.55 0.73 -22.60
N ILE A 138 13.63 2.03 -22.29
CA ILE A 138 14.86 2.82 -22.46
C ILE A 138 16.03 2.20 -21.69
N LEU A 139 15.79 1.76 -20.45
CA LEU A 139 16.84 1.21 -19.61
C LEU A 139 17.33 -0.15 -20.10
N MET A 140 16.42 -0.99 -20.62
CA MET A 140 16.77 -2.30 -21.18
C MET A 140 17.46 -2.20 -22.54
N ASP A 141 17.20 -1.15 -23.32
CA ASP A 141 17.94 -0.86 -24.55
C ASP A 141 19.41 -0.51 -24.27
N VAL A 142 19.70 0.16 -23.14
CA VAL A 142 21.08 0.48 -22.73
C VAL A 142 21.80 -0.76 -22.21
N ASN A 143 21.21 -1.45 -21.24
CA ASN A 143 21.74 -2.72 -20.73
C ASN A 143 20.62 -3.50 -20.03
N GLN A 144 20.35 -4.69 -20.56
CA GLN A 144 19.29 -5.57 -20.06
C GLN A 144 19.52 -6.02 -18.60
N ASN A 145 20.76 -5.97 -18.09
CA ASN A 145 21.09 -6.31 -16.69
C ASN A 145 20.60 -5.28 -15.67
N HIS A 146 20.08 -4.13 -16.10
CA HIS A 146 19.45 -3.15 -15.21
C HIS A 146 17.98 -3.46 -14.89
N PHE A 147 17.39 -4.49 -15.49
CA PHE A 147 16.00 -4.89 -15.20
C PHE A 147 15.71 -5.12 -13.69
N PRO A 148 16.54 -5.87 -12.94
CA PRO A 148 16.39 -6.04 -11.49
C PRO A 148 16.54 -4.73 -10.70
N THR A 149 17.42 -3.83 -11.16
CA THR A 149 17.63 -2.53 -10.53
C THR A 149 16.40 -1.65 -10.70
N LEU A 150 15.73 -1.71 -11.86
CA LEU A 150 14.45 -1.04 -12.07
C LEU A 150 13.36 -1.59 -11.14
N LEU A 151 13.25 -2.92 -11.03
CA LEU A 151 12.30 -3.55 -10.11
C LEU A 151 12.51 -3.04 -8.68
N THR A 152 13.76 -3.00 -8.25
CA THR A 152 14.16 -2.53 -6.92
C THR A 152 13.83 -1.06 -6.70
N GLY A 153 14.16 -0.19 -7.67
CA GLY A 153 13.81 1.23 -7.63
C GLY A 153 12.30 1.43 -7.52
N SER A 154 11.50 0.67 -8.28
CA SER A 154 10.04 0.75 -8.21
C SER A 154 9.48 0.31 -6.86
N ILE A 155 10.05 -0.74 -6.25
CA ILE A 155 9.66 -1.23 -4.91
C ILE A 155 10.03 -0.21 -3.83
N ILE A 156 11.24 0.37 -3.88
CA ILE A 156 11.68 1.39 -2.93
C ILE A 156 10.77 2.62 -3.00
N ILE A 157 10.53 3.15 -4.20
CA ILE A 157 9.66 4.33 -4.38
C ILE A 157 8.25 4.05 -3.85
N THR A 158 7.67 2.91 -4.20
CA THR A 158 6.31 2.56 -3.75
C THR A 158 6.24 2.30 -2.25
N MET A 159 7.30 1.76 -1.64
CA MET A 159 7.41 1.59 -0.19
C MET A 159 7.56 2.93 0.54
N ILE A 160 8.32 3.88 0.00
CA ILE A 160 8.39 5.26 0.53
C ILE A 160 7.00 5.90 0.50
N LEU A 161 6.28 5.79 -0.63
CA LEU A 161 4.91 6.29 -0.74
C LEU A 161 3.96 5.61 0.26
N TYR A 162 4.12 4.31 0.50
CA TYR A 162 3.36 3.59 1.52
C TYR A 162 3.63 4.14 2.93
N ILE A 163 4.90 4.38 3.29
CA ILE A 163 5.26 4.97 4.60
C ILE A 163 4.66 6.37 4.73
N ILE A 164 4.81 7.23 3.72
CA ILE A 164 4.24 8.58 3.70
C ILE A 164 2.71 8.52 3.87
N SER A 165 2.03 7.59 3.18
CA SER A 165 0.57 7.44 3.31
C SER A 165 0.14 7.07 4.72
N ASN A 166 0.87 6.17 5.40
CA ASN A 166 0.60 5.80 6.79
C ASN A 166 0.80 6.99 7.73
N VAL A 167 1.87 7.76 7.54
CA VAL A 167 2.14 8.98 8.33
C VAL A 167 1.01 9.98 8.17
N ILE A 168 0.58 10.28 6.93
CA ILE A 168 -0.53 11.20 6.64
C ILE A 168 -1.81 10.74 7.34
N ILE A 169 -2.15 9.45 7.29
CA ILE A 169 -3.36 8.92 7.93
C ILE A 169 -3.29 9.04 9.45
N VAL A 170 -2.13 8.75 10.06
CA VAL A 170 -1.94 8.90 11.51
C VAL A 170 -2.12 10.35 11.92
N PHE A 171 -1.53 11.30 11.19
CA PHE A 171 -1.71 12.73 11.44
C PHE A 171 -3.17 13.16 11.27
N HIS A 172 -3.85 12.67 10.23
CA HIS A 172 -5.26 12.99 9.99
C HIS A 172 -6.17 12.46 11.11
N LYS A 173 -5.99 11.20 11.53
CA LYS A 173 -6.75 10.61 12.65
C LYS A 173 -6.50 11.35 13.97
N ARG A 174 -5.26 11.77 14.23
CA ARG A 174 -4.93 12.60 15.40
C ARG A 174 -5.65 13.95 15.35
N ASN A 175 -5.60 14.65 14.23
CA ASN A 175 -6.26 15.95 14.07
C ASN A 175 -7.78 15.87 14.24
N ILE A 176 -8.43 14.81 13.74
CA ILE A 176 -9.87 14.59 13.95
C ILE A 176 -10.17 14.36 15.44
N LYS A 177 -9.37 13.53 16.13
CA LYS A 177 -9.55 13.27 17.56
C LYS A 177 -9.41 14.56 18.38
N THR A 178 -8.39 15.38 18.10
CA THR A 178 -8.20 16.67 18.78
C THR A 178 -9.38 17.60 18.55
N ARG A 179 -9.89 17.71 17.31
CA ARG A 179 -11.07 18.52 17.01
C ARG A 179 -12.32 18.03 17.76
N ARG A 180 -12.55 16.71 17.80
CA ARG A 180 -13.69 16.15 18.52
C ARG A 180 -13.61 16.45 20.01
N ASN A 181 -12.45 16.27 20.64
CA ASN A 181 -12.26 16.59 22.05
C ASN A 181 -12.52 18.07 22.32
N SER A 182 -11.98 18.98 21.50
CA SER A 182 -12.21 20.42 21.66
C SER A 182 -13.67 20.86 21.47
N LEU A 183 -14.51 20.05 20.81
CA LEU A 183 -15.94 20.31 20.69
C LEU A 183 -16.69 19.82 21.92
N ILE A 184 -16.32 18.65 22.45
CA ILE A 184 -16.88 18.11 23.70
C ILE A 184 -16.55 19.06 24.87
N ASP A 185 -15.30 19.50 24.99
CA ASP A 185 -14.89 20.43 26.04
C ASP A 185 -15.71 21.74 26.00
N LYS A 186 -16.00 22.24 24.79
CA LYS A 186 -16.86 23.43 24.61
C LYS A 186 -18.33 23.19 24.96
N GLU A 187 -18.87 22.01 24.66
CA GLU A 187 -20.23 21.63 25.04
C GLU A 187 -20.36 21.49 26.56
N GLU A 188 -19.35 20.92 27.23
CA GLU A 188 -19.30 20.82 28.69
C GLU A 188 -19.20 22.22 29.35
N GLU A 189 -18.32 23.09 28.85
CA GLU A 189 -18.21 24.48 29.32
C GLU A 189 -19.54 25.26 29.18
N GLN A 190 -20.24 25.11 28.03
CA GLN A 190 -21.54 25.75 27.82
C GLN A 190 -22.63 25.21 28.75
N GLN A 191 -22.66 23.90 29.00
CA GLN A 191 -23.63 23.30 29.93
C GLN A 191 -23.40 23.78 31.36
N GLN A 192 -22.14 23.89 31.78
CA GLN A 192 -21.79 24.34 33.11
C GLN A 192 -22.14 25.82 33.31
N GLN A 193 -21.85 26.65 32.31
CA GLN A 193 -22.22 28.07 32.33
C GLN A 193 -23.75 28.26 32.40
N ASN A 194 -24.52 27.50 31.61
CA ASN A 194 -25.98 27.55 31.69
C ASN A 194 -26.47 27.16 33.09
N MET A 195 -25.89 26.13 33.71
CA MET A 195 -26.29 25.68 35.05
C MET A 195 -25.99 26.73 36.13
N ASP A 196 -24.83 27.40 36.05
CA ASP A 196 -24.46 28.47 36.96
C ASP A 196 -25.42 29.68 36.83
N ASP A 197 -25.82 30.04 35.61
CA ASP A 197 -26.81 31.09 35.36
C ASP A 197 -28.19 30.71 35.94
N TYR A 198 -28.65 29.46 35.76
CA TYR A 198 -29.88 28.96 36.39
C TYR A 198 -29.84 29.04 37.92
N LEU A 199 -28.72 28.62 38.54
CA LEU A 199 -28.56 28.68 40.00
C LEU A 199 -28.56 30.11 40.53
N LYS A 200 -27.95 31.03 39.79
CA LYS A 200 -27.92 32.46 40.14
C LYS A 200 -29.33 33.07 40.08
N ASP A 201 -30.10 32.74 39.05
CA ASP A 201 -31.46 33.23 38.90
C ASP A 201 -32.40 32.66 39.97
N TYR A 202 -32.29 31.36 40.27
CA TYR A 202 -33.02 30.71 41.36
C TYR A 202 -32.74 31.38 42.72
N ASN A 203 -31.47 31.67 43.01
CA ASN A 203 -31.09 32.34 44.25
C ASN A 203 -31.63 33.77 44.35
N ASN A 204 -31.68 34.51 43.23
CA ASN A 204 -32.30 35.84 43.19
C ASN A 204 -33.81 35.78 43.46
N ILE A 205 -34.52 34.83 42.83
CA ILE A 205 -35.96 34.63 43.06
C ILE A 205 -36.22 34.27 44.53
N ARG A 206 -35.44 33.33 45.08
CA ARG A 206 -35.54 32.93 46.49
C ARG A 206 -35.31 34.12 47.43
N LYS A 207 -34.29 34.92 47.18
CA LYS A 207 -33.98 36.11 48.00
C LYS A 207 -35.11 37.14 47.98
N ASN A 208 -35.70 37.40 46.81
CA ASN A 208 -36.84 38.31 46.68
C ASN A 208 -38.12 37.76 47.33
N SER A 209 -38.35 36.45 47.29
CA SER A 209 -39.51 35.82 47.95
C SER A 209 -39.47 35.94 49.47
N ILE A 210 -38.28 35.92 50.08
CA ILE A 210 -38.09 36.09 51.53
C ILE A 210 -38.36 37.54 51.96
N ILE A 211 -38.04 38.51 51.11
CA ILE A 211 -38.26 39.95 51.39
C ILE A 211 -39.76 40.30 51.37
N LEU A 212 -40.55 39.64 50.53
CA LEU A 212 -42.00 39.88 50.42
C LEU A 212 -42.84 39.25 51.56
N SER A 213 -42.23 38.40 52.38
CA SER A 213 -42.88 37.71 53.51
C SER A 213 -42.70 38.41 54.88
N PHE A 214 -42.08 39.59 54.90
CA PHE A 214 -41.96 40.48 56.07
C PHE A 214 -42.68 41.80 55.80
#